data_AF-A0A953YKC4-F1
#
_entry.id   AF-A0A953YKC4-F1
#
_cell.length_a   1.000
_cell.length_b   1.000
_cell.length_c   1.000
_cell.angle_alpha   90.00
_cell.angle_beta   90.00
_cell.angle_gamma   90.00
#
_symmetry.space_group_name_H-M   'P 1'
#
loop_
_entity.id
_entity.type
_entity.pdbx_description
1 polymer ?
#
loop_
_entity_poly.entity_id
_entity_poly.type
_entity_poly.pdbx_seq_one_letter_code
_entity_poly.pdbx_strand_id
1 'polypeptide(L)'
;EEDLAGYFDHVDMRRLIDHQSKFVIQLVGGPAEFSDEVLHRIHRPLGITSDHFQLLAGILRETLEDHGLDGDDVTTIMAEVTRREPIVVTQYG
;
A
#
# COMPACT_ATOMS: atom_id res chain seq x y z
N GLU A 1 4.61 9.78 8.90
CA GLU A 1 3.49 10.73 8.74
C GLU A 1 2.46 10.60 9.86
N GLU A 2 2.17 11.72 10.53
CA GLU A 2 1.18 11.80 11.62
C GLU A 2 -0.24 11.43 11.13
N ASP A 3 -0.59 11.83 9.90
CA ASP A 3 -1.90 11.56 9.29
C ASP A 3 -2.16 10.06 9.02
N LEU A 4 -1.12 9.23 9.03
CA LEU A 4 -1.26 7.78 8.85
C LEU A 4 -1.18 6.99 10.18
N ALA A 5 -0.69 7.60 11.25
CA ALA A 5 -0.36 6.90 12.49
C ALA A 5 -1.59 6.16 13.09
N GLY A 6 -2.74 6.82 13.10
CA GLY A 6 -3.98 6.28 13.67
C GLY A 6 -4.47 4.98 13.00
N TYR A 7 -4.07 4.70 11.75
CA TYR A 7 -4.40 3.44 11.08
C TYR A 7 -3.65 2.23 11.67
N PHE A 8 -2.56 2.48 12.40
CA PHE A 8 -1.64 1.44 12.88
C PHE A 8 -1.59 1.30 14.40
N ASP A 9 -2.31 2.13 15.17
CA ASP A 9 -2.29 2.16 16.65
C ASP A 9 -2.56 0.80 17.33
N HIS A 10 -3.26 -0.10 16.64
CA HIS A 10 -3.63 -1.43 17.14
C HIS A 10 -3.13 -2.56 16.25
N VAL A 11 -2.17 -2.27 15.37
CA VAL A 11 -1.59 -3.23 14.46
C VAL A 11 -0.30 -3.80 15.06
N ASP A 12 -0.17 -5.13 15.04
CA ASP A 12 1.11 -5.77 15.35
C ASP A 12 2.12 -5.43 14.26
N MET A 13 3.14 -4.64 14.62
CA MET A 13 4.15 -4.17 13.66
C MET A 13 4.92 -5.30 12.97
N ARG A 14 5.14 -6.45 13.64
CA ARG A 14 5.81 -7.58 13.00
C ARG A 14 4.93 -8.21 11.92
N ARG A 15 3.63 -8.33 12.20
CA ARG A 15 2.64 -8.82 11.22
C ARG A 15 2.47 -7.84 10.07
N LEU A 16 2.52 -6.54 10.36
CA LEU A 16 2.47 -5.50 9.32
C LEU A 16 3.69 -5.57 8.40
N ILE A 17 4.90 -5.71 8.95
CA ILE A 17 6.13 -5.85 8.16
C ILE A 17 6.08 -7.11 7.27
N ASP A 18 5.64 -8.25 7.81
CA ASP A 18 5.47 -9.49 7.04
C ASP A 18 4.45 -9.31 5.90
N HIS A 19 3.30 -8.71 6.18
CA HIS A 19 2.27 -8.41 5.20
C HIS A 19 2.78 -7.49 4.08
N GLN A 20 3.44 -6.39 4.43
CA GLN A 20 3.99 -5.43 3.45
C GLN A 20 5.11 -6.05 2.62
N SER A 21 5.98 -6.87 3.22
CA SER A 21 7.04 -7.58 2.48
C SER A 21 6.45 -8.51 1.41
N LYS A 22 5.41 -9.27 1.76
CA LYS A 22 4.68 -10.14 0.80
C LYS A 22 3.99 -9.33 -0.29
N PHE A 23 3.40 -8.20 0.07
CA PHE A 23 2.77 -7.30 -0.90
C PHE A 23 3.80 -6.78 -1.91
N VAL A 24 4.97 -6.30 -1.47
CA VAL A 24 6.05 -5.86 -2.37
C VAL A 24 6.53 -7.01 -3.26
N ILE A 25 6.72 -8.22 -2.72
CA ILE A 25 7.08 -9.41 -3.51
C ILE A 25 6.03 -9.70 -4.61
N GLN A 26 4.74 -9.59 -4.29
CA GLN A 26 3.67 -9.76 -5.27
C GLN A 26 3.73 -8.68 -6.37
N LEU A 27 4.02 -7.43 -6.02
CA LEU A 27 4.09 -6.32 -6.98
C LEU A 27 5.24 -6.50 -8.01
N VAL A 28 6.35 -7.11 -7.61
CA VAL A 28 7.52 -7.35 -8.48
C VAL A 28 7.45 -8.68 -9.26
N GLY A 29 6.26 -9.27 -9.39
CA GLY A 29 6.03 -10.48 -10.18
C GLY A 29 6.08 -11.79 -9.39
N GLY A 30 6.07 -11.72 -8.06
CA GLY A 30 5.82 -12.86 -7.19
C GLY A 30 4.36 -13.36 -7.30
N PRO A 31 4.05 -14.56 -6.74
CA PRO A 31 2.70 -15.11 -6.77
C PRO A 31 1.71 -14.14 -6.11
N ALA A 32 0.53 -14.00 -6.72
CA ALA A 32 -0.53 -13.17 -6.15
C ALA A 32 -1.07 -13.82 -4.86
N GLU A 33 -0.71 -13.26 -3.71
CA GLU A 33 -1.16 -13.76 -2.40
C GLU A 33 -2.44 -13.07 -1.91
N PHE A 34 -2.70 -11.84 -2.36
CA PHE A 34 -3.86 -11.06 -1.94
C PHE A 34 -4.82 -10.83 -3.11
N SER A 35 -6.06 -11.32 -2.98
CA SER A 35 -7.14 -11.02 -3.91
C SER A 35 -7.73 -9.64 -3.63
N ASP A 36 -8.30 -9.02 -4.66
CA ASP A 36 -9.00 -7.73 -4.55
C ASP A 36 -10.14 -7.77 -3.53
N GLU A 37 -10.83 -8.92 -3.42
CA GLU A 37 -11.89 -9.13 -2.41
C GLU A 37 -11.35 -9.05 -0.98
N VAL A 38 -10.19 -9.67 -0.73
CA VAL A 38 -9.55 -9.64 0.59
C VAL A 38 -9.06 -8.23 0.90
N LEU A 39 -8.41 -7.56 -0.06
CA LEU A 39 -7.98 -6.17 0.08
C LEU A 39 -9.16 -5.26 0.42
N HIS A 40 -10.24 -5.33 -0.36
CA HIS A 40 -11.43 -4.52 -0.11
C HIS A 40 -12.01 -4.78 1.29
N ARG A 41 -12.17 -6.04 1.67
CA ARG A 41 -12.75 -6.42 2.97
C ARG A 41 -11.94 -5.88 4.15
N ILE A 42 -10.61 -5.92 4.07
CA ILE A 42 -9.71 -5.47 5.16
C ILE A 42 -9.70 -3.93 5.26
N HIS A 43 -9.72 -3.22 4.13
CA HIS A 43 -9.59 -1.76 4.12
C HIS A 43 -10.95 -1.03 4.27
N ARG A 44 -12.07 -1.68 3.90
CA ARG A 44 -13.43 -1.13 4.01
C ARG A 44 -13.76 -0.44 5.34
N PRO A 45 -13.50 -1.02 6.52
CA PRO A 45 -13.89 -0.40 7.78
C PRO A 45 -13.00 0.79 8.18
N LEU A 46 -11.90 1.06 7.47
CA LEU A 46 -10.89 2.04 7.89
C LEU A 46 -11.22 3.48 7.47
N GLY A 47 -12.13 3.69 6.51
CA GLY A 47 -12.46 5.04 6.04
C GLY A 47 -11.27 5.73 5.38
N ILE A 48 -10.49 5.00 4.59
CA ILE A 48 -9.33 5.54 3.88
C ILE A 48 -9.82 6.48 2.77
N THR A 49 -9.27 7.69 2.75
CA THR A 49 -9.49 8.70 1.71
C THR A 49 -8.43 8.58 0.61
N SER A 50 -8.68 9.22 -0.54
CA SER A 50 -7.66 9.31 -1.59
C SER A 50 -6.40 10.03 -1.07
N ASP A 51 -6.54 11.09 -0.27
CA ASP A 51 -5.38 11.81 0.30
C ASP A 51 -4.48 10.90 1.17
N HIS A 52 -5.07 10.07 2.04
CA HIS A 52 -4.29 9.12 2.84
C HIS A 52 -3.60 8.07 1.95
N PHE A 53 -4.28 7.61 0.90
CA PHE A 53 -3.70 6.67 -0.06
C PHE A 53 -2.52 7.28 -0.81
N GLN A 54 -2.67 8.50 -1.32
CA GLN A 54 -1.62 9.21 -2.06
C GLN A 54 -0.42 9.52 -1.16
N LEU A 55 -0.66 9.87 0.11
CA LEU A 55 0.40 10.07 1.09
C LEU A 55 1.22 8.78 1.29
N LEU A 56 0.55 7.64 1.51
CA LEU A 56 1.22 6.34 1.64
C LEU A 56 1.98 5.94 0.36
N ALA A 57 1.36 6.17 -0.82
CA ALA A 57 1.99 5.89 -2.10
C ALA A 57 3.24 6.76 -2.35
N GLY A 58 3.22 8.02 -1.90
CA GLY A 58 4.39 8.92 -1.91
C GLY A 58 5.54 8.38 -1.07
N ILE A 59 5.27 8.02 0.18
CA ILE A 59 6.27 7.42 1.09
C ILE A 59 6.86 6.15 0.48
N LEU A 60 6.03 5.29 -0.10
CA LEU A 60 6.50 4.05 -0.74
C LEU A 60 7.43 4.36 -1.91
N ARG A 61 7.07 5.31 -2.79
CA ARG A 61 7.92 5.73 -3.91
C ARG A 61 9.28 6.23 -3.41
N GLU A 62 9.28 7.18 -2.48
CA GLU A 62 10.50 7.74 -1.90
C GLU A 62 11.37 6.64 -1.28
N THR A 63 10.76 5.72 -0.53
CA THR A 63 11.47 4.58 0.07
C THR A 63 12.12 3.69 -0.97
N LEU A 64 11.44 3.38 -2.08
CA LEU A 64 12.00 2.55 -3.14
C LEU A 64 13.16 3.24 -3.86
N GLU A 65 13.02 4.54 -4.14
CA GLU A 65 14.06 5.38 -4.75
C GLU A 65 15.30 5.48 -3.84
N ASP A 66 15.11 5.73 -2.53
CA ASP A 66 16.18 5.82 -1.53
C ASP A 66 16.95 4.50 -1.36
N HIS A 67 16.28 3.37 -1.61
CA HIS A 67 16.90 2.04 -1.59
C HIS A 67 17.52 1.63 -2.93
N GLY A 68 17.59 2.53 -3.90
CA GLY A 68 18.36 2.37 -5.13
C GLY A 68 17.67 1.54 -6.22
N LEU A 69 16.34 1.44 -6.18
CA LEU A 69 15.59 0.88 -7.30
C LEU A 69 15.63 1.84 -8.49
N ASP A 70 15.75 1.29 -9.70
CA ASP A 70 15.72 2.06 -10.93
C ASP A 70 14.35 2.70 -11.18
N GLY A 71 14.33 3.88 -11.80
CA GLY A 71 13.09 4.65 -12.00
C GLY A 71 12.02 3.93 -12.82
N ASP A 72 12.42 3.05 -13.74
CA ASP A 72 11.50 2.22 -14.52
C ASP A 72 10.81 1.18 -13.62
N ASP A 73 11.56 0.51 -12.74
CA ASP A 73 11.02 -0.46 -11.78
C ASP A 73 10.10 0.23 -10.77
N VAL A 74 10.50 1.39 -10.23
CA VAL A 74 9.65 2.22 -9.36
C VAL A 74 8.35 2.57 -10.08
N THR A 75 8.42 2.98 -11.35
CA THR A 75 7.23 3.31 -12.16
C THR A 75 6.30 2.10 -12.31
N THR A 76 6.85 0.91 -12.59
CA THR A 76 6.08 -0.32 -12.70
C THR A 76 5.38 -0.68 -11.38
N ILE A 77 6.11 -0.65 -10.26
CA ILE A 77 5.57 -0.94 -8.93
C ILE A 77 4.47 0.05 -8.57
N MET A 78 4.72 1.35 -8.76
CA MET A 78 3.75 2.38 -8.43
C MET A 78 2.49 2.32 -9.30
N ALA A 79 2.59 1.92 -10.57
CA ALA A 79 1.42 1.70 -11.41
C ALA A 79 0.52 0.58 -10.87
N GLU A 80 1.10 -0.49 -10.33
CA GLU A 80 0.36 -1.56 -9.65
C GLU A 80 -0.27 -1.10 -8.34
N VAL A 81 0.42 -0.28 -7.55
CA VAL A 81 -0.12 0.32 -6.33
C VAL A 81 -1.32 1.19 -6.67
N THR A 82 -1.19 2.16 -7.59
CA THR A 82 -2.28 3.06 -8.00
C THR A 82 -3.49 2.30 -8.55
N ARG A 83 -3.30 1.18 -9.27
CA ARG A 83 -4.42 0.35 -9.76
C ARG A 83 -5.32 -0.19 -8.64
N ARG A 84 -4.82 -0.28 -7.40
CA ARG A 84 -5.55 -0.78 -6.24
C ARG A 84 -6.24 0.34 -5.43
N GLU A 85 -6.01 1.60 -5.77
CA GLU A 85 -6.66 2.74 -5.10
C GLU A 85 -8.19 2.59 -5.00
N PRO A 86 -8.93 2.21 -6.05
CA PRO A 86 -10.40 2.06 -5.98
C PRO A 86 -10.87 0.92 -5.05
N ILE A 87 -9.97 0.00 -4.70
CA ILE A 87 -10.25 -1.16 -3.83
C ILE A 87 -10.06 -0.77 -2.37
N VAL A 88 -9.03 0.06 -2.09
CA VAL A 88 -8.58 0.46 -0.75
C VAL A 88 -9.30 1.72 -0.26
N VAL A 89 -9.54 2.70 -1.15
CA VAL A 89 -10.24 3.94 -0.81
C VAL A 89 -11.73 3.66 -0.64
N THR A 90 -12.24 3.95 0.55
CA THR A 90 -13.62 3.62 0.93
C THR A 90 -14.40 4.83 1.42
N GLN A 91 -13.76 5.97 1.56
CA GLN A 91 -14.38 7.25 1.85
C GLN A 91 -14.13 8.22 0.70
N TYR A 92 -15.20 8.57 0.00
CA TYR A 92 -15.22 9.60 -1.02
C TYR A 92 -15.92 10.81 -0.41
N GLY A 93 -15.25 11.97 -0.47
CA GLY A 93 -15.84 13.26 -0.08
C GLY A 93 -16.97 13.67 -1.01
#